data_AF-A0A962X9N2-F1
#
_entry.id   AF-A0A962X9N2-F1
#
_cell.length_a   1.000
_cell.length_b   1.000
_cell.length_c   1.000
_cell.angle_alpha   90.00
_cell.angle_beta   90.00
_cell.angle_gamma   90.00
#
_symmetry.space_group_name_H-M   'P 1'
#
loop_
_entity.id
_entity.type
_entity.pdbx_description
1 polymer ?
#
loop_
_entity_poly.entity_id
_entity_poly.type
_entity_poly.pdbx_seq_one_letter_code
_entity_poly.pdbx_strand_id
1 'polypeptide(L)' 'AGPLVTLDVRTLYLKDLTLLGCTRQEPVVFENLTGYISRGEIQPVVAGTYPLQDIVKAQQDFLAKTFTGKLVLIPP' A
#
# COMPACT_ATOMS: atom_id res chain seq x y z
N ALA A 1 7.95 11.96 0.51
CA ALA A 1 8.28 11.96 1.95
C ALA A 1 9.68 11.38 2.10
N GLY A 2 10.61 12.14 2.70
CA GLY A 2 11.99 11.69 2.91
C GLY A 2 12.09 10.64 4.03
N PRO A 3 13.22 9.90 4.12
CA PRO A 3 13.40 8.82 5.09
C PRO A 3 13.60 9.31 6.54
N LEU A 4 13.85 10.61 6.76
CA LEU A 4 14.10 11.20 8.07
C LEU A 4 12.86 11.95 8.57
N VAL A 5 12.48 11.70 9.83
CA VAL A 5 11.40 12.39 10.52
C VAL A 5 11.85 12.76 11.94
N THR A 6 11.41 13.90 12.43
CA THR A 6 11.64 14.32 13.82
C THR A 6 10.56 13.72 14.72
N LEU A 7 10.96 13.08 15.82
CA LEU A 7 10.07 12.50 16.82
C LEU A 7 10.48 12.93 18.22
N ASP A 8 9.54 13.47 18.99
CA ASP A 8 9.73 13.72 20.42
C ASP A 8 9.51 12.42 21.21
N VAL A 9 10.59 11.85 21.74
CA VAL A 9 10.56 10.59 22.51
C VAL A 9 9.65 10.65 23.73
N ARG A 10 9.37 11.85 24.28
CA ARG A 10 8.42 12.04 25.38
C ARG A 10 7.00 11.65 25.00
N THR A 11 6.64 11.85 23.73
CA THR A 11 5.33 11.44 23.21
C THR A 11 5.17 9.93 23.26
N LEU A 12 6.26 9.16 23.11
CA LEU A 12 6.21 7.71 23.22
C LEU A 12 6.07 7.28 24.67
N TYR A 13 7.06 7.60 25.53
CA TYR A 13 7.12 7.00 26.85
C TYR A 13 6.15 7.61 27.87
N LEU A 14 5.72 8.88 27.72
CA LEU A 14 4.73 9.48 28.63
C LEU A 14 3.29 9.02 28.31
N LYS A 15 3.07 8.42 27.14
CA LYS A 15 1.76 7.93 26.69
C LYS A 15 1.75 6.43 26.43
N ASP A 16 2.80 5.72 26.85
CA ASP A 16 2.96 4.28 26.65
C ASP A 16 2.74 3.82 25.19
N LEU A 17 3.21 4.60 24.21
CA LEU A 17 3.06 4.27 22.79
C LEU A 17 4.20 3.38 22.30
N THR A 18 3.89 2.51 21.34
CA THR A 18 4.86 1.64 20.66
C THR A 18 5.04 2.07 19.20
N LEU A 19 6.29 2.13 18.74
CA LEU A 19 6.61 2.36 17.32
C LEU A 19 7.07 1.04 16.68
N LEU A 20 6.29 0.54 15.72
CA LEU A 20 6.55 -0.73 15.04
C LEU A 20 6.99 -0.49 13.59
N GLY A 21 8.16 -1.00 13.22
CA GLY A 21 8.64 -1.03 11.83
C GLY A 21 8.39 -2.41 11.21
N CYS A 22 7.92 -2.45 9.95
CA CYS A 22 7.69 -3.70 9.22
C CYS A 22 8.01 -3.48 7.73
N THR A 23 8.87 -4.32 7.16
CA THR A 23 9.24 -4.30 5.72
C THR A 23 8.73 -5.51 4.96
N ARG A 24 8.43 -6.61 5.67
CA ARG A 24 7.90 -7.87 5.13
C ARG A 24 6.97 -8.52 6.15
N GLN A 25 5.94 -9.18 5.65
CA GLN A 25 5.00 -9.96 6.45
C GLN A 25 5.36 -11.45 6.46
N GLU A 26 4.96 -12.15 7.52
CA GLU A 26 5.06 -13.61 7.60
C GLU A 26 4.15 -14.28 6.55
N PRO A 27 4.47 -15.49 6.08
CA PRO A 27 3.67 -16.19 5.06
C PRO A 27 2.18 -16.32 5.41
N VAL A 28 1.87 -16.58 6.69
CA VAL A 28 0.49 -16.70 7.20
C VAL A 28 -0.34 -15.43 6.96
N VAL A 29 0.29 -14.25 6.93
CA VAL A 29 -0.43 -13.00 6.65
C VAL A 29 -0.95 -12.98 5.22
N PHE A 30 -0.20 -13.51 4.27
CA PHE A 30 -0.62 -13.60 2.87
C PHE A 30 -1.74 -14.64 2.70
N GLU A 31 -1.65 -15.78 3.38
CA GLU A 31 -2.71 -16.79 3.39
C GLU A 31 -4.02 -16.24 3.96
N ASN A 32 -3.95 -15.47 5.05
CA ASN A 32 -5.12 -14.80 5.61
C ASN A 32 -5.70 -13.78 4.62
N LEU A 33 -4.86 -12.98 3.97
CA LEU A 33 -5.27 -11.98 2.98
C LEU A 33 -6.04 -12.61 1.82
N THR A 34 -5.51 -13.68 1.22
CA THR A 34 -6.19 -14.39 0.12
C THR A 34 -7.48 -15.05 0.58
N GLY A 35 -7.52 -15.54 1.82
CA GLY A 35 -8.74 -16.02 2.47
C GLY A 35 -9.83 -14.95 2.57
N TYR A 36 -9.50 -13.75 3.05
CA TYR A 36 -10.45 -12.62 3.13
C TYR A 36 -11.00 -12.22 1.76
N ILE A 37 -10.14 -12.16 0.73
CA ILE A 37 -10.55 -11.85 -0.65
C ILE A 37 -11.52 -12.92 -1.17
N SER A 38 -11.18 -14.19 -0.99
CA SER A 38 -11.96 -15.33 -1.52
C SER A 38 -13.34 -15.43 -0.86
N ARG A 39 -13.46 -15.01 0.41
CA ARG A 39 -14.74 -14.94 1.14
C ARG A 39 -15.52 -13.64 0.88
N GLY A 40 -14.98 -12.73 0.06
CA GLY A 40 -15.61 -11.45 -0.26
C GLY A 40 -15.64 -10.45 0.90
N GLU A 41 -14.89 -10.69 1.96
CA GLU A 41 -14.83 -9.79 3.14
C GLU A 41 -14.09 -8.50 2.83
N ILE A 42 -13.18 -8.54 1.87
CA ILE A 42 -12.48 -7.37 1.33
C ILE A 42 -12.45 -7.42 -0.19
N GLN A 43 -12.44 -6.25 -0.82
CA GLN A 43 -12.37 -6.10 -2.27
C GLN A 43 -11.23 -5.15 -2.66
N PRO A 44 -10.54 -5.41 -3.79
CA PRO A 44 -9.50 -4.51 -4.27
C PRO A 44 -10.10 -3.19 -4.76
N VAL A 45 -9.48 -2.07 -4.36
CA VAL A 45 -9.84 -0.74 -4.88
C VAL A 45 -8.97 -0.45 -6.10
N VAL A 46 -9.50 -0.72 -7.29
CA VAL A 46 -8.83 -0.44 -8.57
C VAL A 46 -9.26 0.93 -9.08
N ALA A 47 -8.31 1.86 -9.18
CA ALA A 47 -8.55 3.22 -9.64
C ALA A 47 -8.50 3.35 -11.16
N GLY A 48 -7.79 2.44 -11.83
CA GLY A 48 -7.66 2.45 -13.28
C GLY A 48 -6.81 1.27 -13.77
N THR A 49 -7.01 0.92 -15.03
CA THR A 49 -6.28 -0.15 -15.72
C THR A 49 -5.63 0.41 -16.98
N TYR A 50 -4.39 0.01 -17.24
CA TYR A 50 -3.63 0.42 -18.43
C TYR A 50 -3.06 -0.83 -19.10
N PRO A 51 -3.08 -0.94 -20.43
CA PRO A 51 -2.29 -1.97 -21.10
C PRO A 51 -0.80 -1.70 -20.86
N LEU A 52 0.02 -2.76 -20.83
CA LEU A 52 1.45 -2.64 -20.49
C LEU A 52 2.21 -1.66 -21.39
N GLN A 53 1.82 -1.54 -22.66
CA GLN A 53 2.38 -0.56 -23.61
C GLN A 53 2.25 0.90 -23.14
N ASP A 54 1.26 1.21 -22.30
CA ASP A 54 0.98 2.55 -21.79
C ASP A 54 1.65 2.80 -20.41
N ILE A 55 2.67 2.00 -20.05
CA ILE A 55 3.34 2.08 -18.74
C ILE A 55 3.85 3.49 -18.40
N VAL A 56 4.29 4.26 -19.40
CA VAL A 56 4.73 5.64 -19.19
C VAL A 56 3.60 6.51 -18.66
N LYS A 57 2.41 6.40 -19.25
CA LYS A 57 1.21 7.12 -18.82
C LYS A 57 0.77 6.64 -17.43
N ALA A 58 0.70 5.33 -17.22
CA ALA A 58 0.35 4.76 -15.93
C ALA A 58 1.27 5.25 -14.80
N GLN A 59 2.58 5.41 -15.09
CA GLN A 59 3.55 5.94 -14.14
C GLN A 59 3.38 7.44 -13.87
N GLN A 60 3.08 8.24 -14.90
CA GLN A 60 2.77 9.66 -14.75
C GLN A 60 1.54 9.85 -13.85
N ASP A 61 0.47 9.11 -14.12
CA ASP A 61 -0.75 9.14 -13.31
C ASP A 61 -0.48 8.65 -11.88
N PHE A 62 0.31 7.59 -11.71
CA PHE A 62 0.76 7.11 -10.40
C PHE A 62 1.48 8.19 -9.58
N LEU A 63 2.33 9.01 -10.21
CA LEU A 63 3.06 10.09 -9.55
C LEU A 63 2.18 11.30 -9.22
N ALA A 64 1.13 11.55 -10.01
CA ALA A 64 0.19 12.66 -9.78
C ALA A 64 -0.66 12.49 -8.50
N LYS A 65 -0.87 11.25 -8.05
CA LYS A 65 -1.61 10.91 -6.79
C LYS A 65 -3.03 11.48 -6.71
N THR A 66 -3.69 11.69 -7.84
CA THR A 66 -5.06 12.24 -7.94
C THR A 66 -6.16 11.19 -7.81
N PHE A 67 -5.85 9.98 -7.32
CA PHE A 67 -6.77 8.84 -7.21
C PHE A 67 -6.60 8.10 -5.89
N THR A 68 -7.60 7.29 -5.53
CA THR A 68 -7.56 6.38 -4.38
C THR A 68 -7.60 4.93 -4.87
N GLY A 69 -6.74 4.07 -4.33
CA GLY A 69 -6.61 2.68 -4.75
C GLY A 69 -5.32 2.41 -5.50
N LYS A 70 -5.35 1.46 -6.45
CA LYS A 70 -4.19 1.05 -7.25
C LYS A 70 -4.46 1.21 -8.75
N LEU A 71 -3.42 1.58 -9.48
CA LEU A 71 -3.39 1.47 -10.95
C LEU A 71 -2.85 0.09 -11.31
N VAL A 72 -3.50 -0.59 -12.24
CA VAL A 72 -3.15 -1.95 -12.65
C VAL A 72 -2.65 -1.93 -14.09
N LEU A 73 -1.52 -2.60 -14.33
CA LEU A 73 -1.03 -2.86 -15.68
C LEU A 73 -1.58 -4.21 -16.15
N ILE A 74 -2.13 -4.25 -17.36
CA ILE A 74 -2.60 -5.46 -18.03
C ILE A 74 -1.47 -5.95 -18.94
N PRO A 75 -0.88 -7.15 -18.67
CA PRO A 75 0.10 -7.76 -19.56
C PRO A 75 -0.46 -8.05 -20.97
N PRO A 76 0.40 -8.22 -21.99
CA PRO A 76 -0.02 -8.58 -23.35
C PRO A 76 -0.66 -9.98 -23.43
#